data_AF-A0A7X6VLX8-F1
#
_entry.id   AF-A0A7X6VLX8-F1
#
_cell.length_a   1.000
_cell.length_b   1.000
_cell.length_c   1.000
_cell.angle_alpha   90.00
_cell.angle_beta   90.00
_cell.angle_gamma   90.00
#
_symmetry.space_group_name_H-M   'P 1'
#
loop_
_entity.id
_entity.type
_entity.pdbx_description
1 polymer ?
#
loop_
_entity_poly.entity_id
_entity_poly.type
_entity_poly.pdbx_seq_one_letter_code
_entity_poly.pdbx_strand_id
1 'polypeptide(L)'
;HGYIRILRICYDMPQDRINHIEELIGDTITDQEARRLLASLQEREMIDSRERILIEVALRHAEELGSSEFDVSPYRRSAISAELLKRLMRSLALA
;
A
#
# COMPACT_ATOMS: atom_id res chain seq x y z
N HIS A 1 1.36 -28.33 22.30
CA HIS A 1 2.35 -27.95 21.28
C HIS A 1 1.64 -27.14 20.20
N GLY A 2 1.82 -25.82 20.17
CA GLY A 2 1.33 -24.99 19.07
C GLY A 2 2.42 -24.83 18.01
N TYR A 3 2.05 -24.88 16.74
CA TYR A 3 2.94 -24.52 15.63
C TYR A 3 2.28 -23.43 14.80
N ILE A 4 3.09 -22.58 14.17
CA ILE A 4 2.63 -21.59 13.20
C ILE A 4 2.79 -22.22 11.82
N ARG A 5 1.71 -22.24 11.03
CA ARG A 5 1.73 -22.72 9.64
C ARG A 5 1.74 -21.51 8.70
N ILE A 6 2.85 -21.31 8.00
CA ILE A 6 2.98 -20.28 6.97
C ILE A 6 2.55 -20.91 5.64
N LEU A 7 1.54 -20.35 4.98
CA LEU A 7 1.10 -20.77 3.65
C LEU A 7 1.46 -19.68 2.62
N ARG A 8 1.91 -20.09 1.43
CA ARG A 8 2.08 -19.20 0.29
C ARG A 8 0.78 -19.16 -0.50
N ILE A 9 0.17 -17.98 -0.63
CA ILE A 9 -1.03 -17.79 -1.44
C ILE A 9 -0.59 -17.59 -2.90
N CYS A 10 -1.16 -18.38 -3.81
CA CYS A 10 -1.06 -18.17 -5.25
C CYS A 10 -2.37 -17.53 -5.72
N TYR A 11 -2.30 -16.44 -6.48
CA TYR A 11 -3.48 -15.76 -7.03
C TYR A 11 -3.68 -16.19 -8.47
N ASP A 12 -4.78 -16.87 -8.75
CA ASP A 12 -5.15 -17.31 -10.11
C ASP A 12 -5.74 -16.16 -10.94
N MET A 13 -6.35 -15.15 -10.29
CA MET A 13 -6.90 -13.96 -10.95
C MET A 13 -6.23 -12.65 -10.47
N PRO A 14 -5.96 -11.69 -11.38
CA PRO A 14 -5.46 -10.36 -11.01
C PRO A 14 -6.34 -9.64 -9.99
N GLN A 15 -7.67 -9.81 -10.07
CA GLN A 15 -8.62 -9.20 -9.13
C GLN A 15 -8.40 -9.64 -7.68
N ASP A 16 -8.20 -10.94 -7.44
CA ASP A 16 -7.99 -11.50 -6.10
C ASP A 16 -6.69 -11.01 -5.49
N ARG A 17 -5.67 -10.81 -6.33
CA ARG A 17 -4.39 -10.21 -5.94
C ARG A 17 -4.56 -8.77 -5.45
N ILE A 18 -5.34 -7.96 -6.17
CA ILE A 18 -5.62 -6.56 -5.77
C ILE A 18 -6.39 -6.54 -4.46
N ASN A 19 -7.45 -7.34 -4.35
CA ASN A 19 -8.28 -7.40 -3.15
C ASN A 19 -7.44 -7.76 -1.94
N HIS A 20 -6.53 -8.73 -2.09
CA HIS A 20 -5.61 -9.08 -1.01
C HIS A 20 -4.64 -7.95 -0.67
N ILE A 21 -4.11 -7.22 -1.65
CA ILE A 21 -3.27 -6.04 -1.38
C ILE A 21 -4.06 -4.97 -0.62
N GLU A 22 -5.32 -4.72 -1.00
CA GLU A 22 -6.19 -3.78 -0.31
C GLU A 22 -6.47 -4.20 1.15
N GLU A 23 -6.62 -5.49 1.40
CA GLU A 23 -6.72 -6.06 2.76
C GLU A 23 -5.43 -5.85 3.56
N LEU A 24 -4.25 -6.05 2.94
CA LEU A 24 -2.95 -5.81 3.59
C LEU A 24 -2.72 -4.34 3.95
N ILE A 25 -3.26 -3.42 3.16
CA ILE A 25 -3.17 -1.97 3.42
C ILE A 25 -4.07 -1.58 4.60
N GLY A 26 -5.26 -2.18 4.71
CA GLY A 26 -6.22 -1.87 5.78
C GLY A 26 -6.76 -0.43 5.71
N ASP A 27 -7.35 0.06 6.80
CA ASP A 27 -8.02 1.37 6.83
C ASP A 27 -7.08 2.54 7.15
N THR A 28 -5.90 2.23 7.71
CA THR A 28 -4.89 3.22 8.07
C THR A 28 -3.51 2.64 7.83
N ILE A 29 -2.60 3.43 7.27
CA ILE A 29 -1.21 3.03 7.08
C ILE A 29 -0.27 4.20 7.39
N THR A 30 0.82 3.90 8.09
CA THR A 30 1.91 4.86 8.31
C THR A 30 2.89 4.86 7.14
N ASP A 31 3.70 5.92 6.99
CA ASP A 31 4.76 5.98 5.96
C ASP A 31 5.74 4.80 6.07
N GLN A 32 6.09 4.40 7.30
CA GLN A 32 7.00 3.28 7.51
C GLN A 32 6.38 1.94 7.07
N GLU A 33 5.11 1.70 7.39
CA GLU A 33 4.39 0.50 6.97
C GLU A 33 4.22 0.46 5.46
N ALA A 34 3.85 1.59 4.84
CA ALA A 34 3.73 1.71 3.40
C ALA A 34 5.05 1.40 2.69
N ARG A 35 6.19 1.94 3.16
CA ARG A 35 7.51 1.63 2.60
C ARG A 35 7.87 0.15 2.71
N ARG A 36 7.60 -0.47 3.85
CA ARG A 36 7.86 -1.91 4.05
C ARG A 36 6.99 -2.76 3.13
N LEU A 37 5.71 -2.42 2.99
CA LEU A 37 4.78 -3.09 2.10
C LEU A 37 5.26 -2.97 0.64
N LEU A 38 5.53 -1.74 0.18
CA LEU A 38 5.98 -1.47 -1.19
C LEU A 38 7.31 -2.17 -1.52
N ALA A 39 8.26 -2.21 -0.59
CA ALA A 39 9.48 -3.00 -0.75
C ALA A 39 9.16 -4.50 -0.91
N SER A 40 8.29 -5.05 -0.07
CA SER A 40 7.90 -6.46 -0.16
C SER A 40 7.15 -6.79 -1.45
N LEU A 41 6.31 -5.88 -1.95
CA LEU A 41 5.62 -6.03 -3.23
C LEU A 41 6.60 -6.03 -4.40
N GLN A 42 7.61 -5.16 -4.38
CA GLN A 42 8.65 -5.12 -5.40
C GLN A 42 9.54 -6.38 -5.37
N GLU A 43 9.94 -6.84 -4.19
CA GLU A 43 10.72 -8.08 -4.03
C GLU A 43 9.98 -9.32 -4.58
N ARG A 44 8.64 -9.28 -4.59
CA ARG A 44 7.77 -10.32 -5.14
C ARG A 44 7.39 -10.08 -6.60
N GLU A 45 8.02 -9.10 -7.26
CA GLU A 45 7.75 -8.71 -8.65
C GLU A 45 6.27 -8.36 -8.90
N MET A 46 5.57 -7.89 -7.87
CA MET A 46 4.17 -7.47 -7.98
C MET A 46 4.04 -6.03 -8.48
N ILE A 47 5.09 -5.23 -8.26
CA ILE A 47 5.29 -3.89 -8.82
C ILE A 47 6.74 -3.77 -9.25
N ASP A 48 7.00 -2.95 -10.26
CA ASP A 48 8.36 -2.62 -10.67
C ASP A 48 8.96 -1.46 -9.85
N SER A 49 10.25 -1.18 -10.08
CA SER A 49 10.97 -0.10 -9.40
C SER A 49 10.37 1.29 -9.68
N ARG A 50 9.82 1.51 -10.88
CA ARG A 50 9.28 2.80 -11.31
C ARG A 50 7.91 3.04 -10.66
N GLU A 51 7.05 2.03 -10.67
CA GLU A 51 5.75 2.03 -9.99
C GLU A 51 5.93 2.30 -8.50
N ARG A 52 6.88 1.61 -7.85
CA ARG A 52 7.22 1.85 -6.44
C ARG A 52 7.58 3.31 -6.17
N ILE A 53 8.50 3.87 -6.96
CA ILE A 53 8.93 5.27 -6.80
C ILE A 53 7.76 6.24 -6.98
N LEU A 54 6.92 6.03 -7.99
CA LEU A 54 5.75 6.87 -8.23
C LEU A 54 4.77 6.85 -7.05
N ILE A 55 4.51 5.66 -6.49
CA ILE A 55 3.65 5.52 -5.32
C ILE A 55 4.27 6.20 -4.10
N GLU A 56 5.56 5.99 -3.82
CA GLU A 56 6.25 6.61 -2.70
C GLU A 56 6.21 8.15 -2.77
N VAL A 57 6.39 8.72 -3.96
CA VAL A 57 6.30 10.16 -4.18
C VAL A 57 4.88 10.67 -3.92
N ALA A 58 3.86 9.97 -4.42
CA ALA A 58 2.46 10.34 -4.21
C ALA A 58 2.08 10.32 -2.73
N LEU A 59 2.47 9.28 -1.99
CA LEU A 59 2.20 9.17 -0.55
C LEU A 59 2.91 10.25 0.26
N ARG A 60 4.17 10.56 -0.07
CA ARG A 60 4.91 11.63 0.60
C ARG A 60 4.25 12.99 0.39
N HIS A 61 3.84 13.27 -0.85
CA HIS A 61 3.15 14.51 -1.16
C HIS A 61 1.82 14.64 -0.41
N ALA A 62 1.06 13.54 -0.30
CA ALA A 62 -0.18 13.52 0.47
C ALA A 62 0.04 13.77 1.97
N GLU A 63 1.09 13.18 2.56
CA GLU A 63 1.46 13.43 3.96
C GLU A 63 1.90 14.88 4.20
N GLU A 64 2.72 15.43 3.29
CA GLU A 64 3.17 16.82 3.34
C GLU A 64 1.98 17.78 3.31
N LEU A 65 1.08 17.65 2.31
CA LEU A 65 -0.13 18.47 2.22
C LEU A 65 -1.00 18.34 3.47
N GLY A 66 -1.24 17.10 3.92
CA GLY A 66 -2.06 16.83 5.09
C GLY A 66 -1.49 17.46 6.36
N SER A 67 -0.17 17.48 6.50
CA SER A 67 0.51 18.01 7.70
C SER A 67 0.74 19.51 7.65
N SER A 68 1.16 20.09 6.51
CA SER A 68 1.57 21.50 6.43
C SER A 68 0.45 22.44 5.97
N GLU A 69 -0.37 22.01 5.01
CA GLU A 69 -1.36 22.89 4.38
C GLU A 69 -2.74 22.81 5.05
N PHE A 70 -3.10 21.63 5.55
CA PHE A 70 -4.47 21.34 5.98
C PHE A 70 -4.64 21.02 7.47
N ASP A 71 -3.54 20.98 8.25
CA ASP A 71 -3.52 20.63 9.69
C ASP A 71 -4.39 19.40 10.03
N VAL A 72 -4.28 18.37 9.18
CA VAL A 72 -5.04 17.13 9.34
C VAL A 72 -4.42 16.31 10.45
N SER A 73 -5.24 15.84 11.39
CA SER A 73 -4.79 14.95 12.48
C SER A 73 -4.02 13.73 11.95
N PRO A 74 -2.97 13.23 12.64
CA PRO A 74 -2.15 12.11 12.17
C PRO A 74 -2.94 10.88 11.75
N TYR A 75 -3.95 10.48 12.54
CA TYR A 75 -4.81 9.33 12.21
C TYR A 75 -5.52 9.49 10.86
N ARG A 76 -6.10 10.67 10.60
CA ARG A 76 -6.76 10.94 9.31
C ARG A 76 -5.78 10.95 8.15
N ARG A 77 -4.54 11.42 8.34
CA ARG A 77 -3.51 11.37 7.30
C ARG A 77 -3.14 9.93 6.97
N SER A 78 -2.97 9.07 7.98
CA SER A 78 -2.77 7.63 7.78
C SER A 78 -3.94 6.96 7.05
N ALA A 79 -5.18 7.38 7.31
CA ALA A 79 -6.35 6.89 6.58
C ALA A 79 -6.38 7.37 5.11
N ILE A 80 -6.03 8.64 4.87
CA ILE A 80 -5.91 9.21 3.50
C ILE A 80 -4.83 8.46 2.72
N SER A 81 -3.67 8.21 3.34
CA SER A 81 -2.58 7.44 2.73
C SER A 81 -2.99 6.01 2.40
N ALA A 82 -3.75 5.35 3.27
CA ALA A 82 -4.27 4.01 3.00
C ALA A 82 -5.21 4.00 1.79
N GLU A 83 -6.16 4.95 1.74
CA GLU A 83 -7.09 5.06 0.62
C GLU A 83 -6.39 5.43 -0.71
N LEU A 84 -5.42 6.34 -0.66
CA LEU A 84 -4.60 6.69 -1.83
C LEU A 84 -3.83 5.47 -2.34
N LEU A 85 -3.19 4.72 -1.43
CA LEU A 85 -2.44 3.52 -1.79
C LEU A 85 -3.35 2.46 -2.45
N LYS A 86 -4.54 2.19 -1.89
CA LYS A 86 -5.52 1.27 -2.50
C LYS A 86 -5.87 1.67 -3.94
N ARG A 87 -6.14 2.96 -4.17
CA ARG A 87 -6.46 3.49 -5.52
C ARG A 87 -5.30 3.33 -6.50
N LEU A 88 -4.08 3.62 -6.06
CA LEU A 88 -2.89 3.46 -6.89
C LEU A 88 -2.66 1.98 -7.25
N MET A 89 -2.75 1.08 -6.26
CA MET A 89 -2.62 -0.37 -6.51
C MET A 89 -3.69 -0.89 -7.48
N ARG A 90 -4.94 -0.43 -7.31
CA ARG A 90 -6.03 -0.77 -8.24
C ARG A 90 -5.77 -0.23 -9.65
N SER A 91 -5.18 0.95 -9.78
CA SER A 91 -4.84 1.53 -11.09
C SER A 91 -3.79 0.72 -11.84
N LEU A 92 -2.79 0.17 -11.14
CA LEU A 92 -1.75 -0.67 -11.75
C LEU A 92 -2.31 -1.97 -12.32
N ALA A 93 -3.37 -2.51 -11.73
CA ALA A 93 -3.96 -3.75 -12.21
C ALA A 93 -4.99 -3.56 -13.34
N LEU A 94 -5.33 -2.31 -13.67
CA LEU A 94 -6.16 -1.97 -14.84
C LEU A 94 -5.32 -1.62 -16.07
N ALA A 95 -4.00 -1.43 -15.92
CA ALA A 95 -3.05 -1.13 -16.99
C ALA A 95 -2.56 -2.42 -17.66
#